data_AF-A0A847LXT2-F1
#
_entry.id   AF-A0A847LXT2-F1
#
_cell.length_a   1.000
_cell.length_b   1.000
_cell.length_c   1.000
_cell.angle_alpha   90.00
_cell.angle_beta   90.00
_cell.angle_gamma   90.00
#
_symmetry.space_group_name_H-M   'P 1'
#
loop_
_entity.id
_entity.type
_entity.pdbx_description
1 polymer ?
#
loop_
_entity_poly.entity_id
_entity_poly.type
_entity_poly.pdbx_seq_one_letter_code
_entity_poly.pdbx_strand_id
1 'polypeptide(L)'
;MKAIYKVISILTATLVVSQAFALEVDKTELESTRNSNIIFINYEGPHARIETREDIRGIGYALGRAIKAGALRAGSTNRYFAIHSVENSNDQTAKTKLDADIFGLGIDVGVDHIKNLRLILQGYLEGAYDYSASDAALLAQFITIYNAVYRGNWDYFTNRYATKVTAELTKDKAGLSIRFDEWPGKALIVIPLATGQAGSLSAIDTSRITEKPVIEQLKKDENLGLDARKDMVDLKEREAQEAKQTAQVQKEAIAQEEERLAAQKAALEAEKAKLAEEKAAAEKAAAEKAAAEKAAAEKAASQGTAGSATTQTDVNQTGTEKGPSAQELAAKEEAIKAQEQAITEKEQALQTQKQEAAAAESRAQQKEAEAKAERAEIAKDQQQVIQNQEAAKTAPEGILGITLLQATNALGRLILVNPANGAALKQSTLNTINSRAMLVLADKIIAIAGQAQGSGAVRLVQIDPKSLEMLKQGNDDIAATSLLWNQGHDLYAITTASGKLYLARFDQNLQLQSKSAIEVHPFASVLFYGDTILSQKADGTPLLLNSKDLTEKKAQ
;
A
#
# COMPACT_ATOMS: atom_id res chain seq x y z
N MET A 1 -47.33 77.07 -16.50
CA MET A 1 -48.29 77.11 -15.37
C MET A 1 -47.77 76.19 -14.29
N LYS A 2 -47.59 76.74 -13.08
CA LYS A 2 -47.69 76.15 -11.72
C LYS A 2 -47.41 74.63 -11.59
N ALA A 3 -46.58 74.11 -10.69
CA ALA A 3 -45.89 74.67 -9.53
C ALA A 3 -45.29 73.47 -8.73
N ILE A 4 -44.07 73.65 -8.16
CA ILE A 4 -43.73 73.33 -6.75
C ILE A 4 -43.47 71.82 -6.41
N TYR A 5 -42.43 71.33 -5.69
CA TYR A 5 -41.51 71.85 -4.66
C TYR A 5 -40.11 71.17 -4.66
N LYS A 6 -39.08 71.98 -4.40
CA LYS A 6 -37.82 71.84 -3.60
C LYS A 6 -37.36 70.44 -3.14
N VAL A 7 -36.14 69.99 -3.45
CA VAL A 7 -34.82 70.28 -2.80
C VAL A 7 -34.70 69.74 -1.37
N ILE A 8 -33.81 68.74 -1.15
CA ILE A 8 -32.68 68.73 -0.19
C ILE A 8 -31.91 67.40 -0.33
N SER A 9 -30.60 67.52 -0.53
CA SER A 9 -29.59 66.46 -0.52
C SER A 9 -29.42 65.80 0.84
N ILE A 10 -29.30 64.47 0.90
CA ILE A 10 -28.44 63.78 1.88
C ILE A 10 -27.65 62.69 1.16
N LEU A 11 -26.35 62.92 1.12
CA LEU A 11 -25.29 61.98 0.76
C LEU A 11 -25.30 60.83 1.78
N THR A 12 -25.45 59.59 1.34
CA THR A 12 -25.11 58.42 2.16
C THR A 12 -24.34 57.45 1.29
N ALA A 13 -23.02 57.49 1.43
CA ALA A 13 -22.11 56.52 0.84
C ALA A 13 -22.27 55.19 1.59
N THR A 14 -23.05 54.27 1.03
CA THR A 14 -23.15 52.91 1.53
C THR A 14 -21.93 52.13 1.04
N LEU A 15 -20.91 52.07 1.89
CA LEU A 15 -19.76 51.18 1.77
C LEU A 15 -20.26 49.74 1.93
N VAL A 16 -20.46 49.02 0.82
CA VAL A 16 -20.73 47.57 0.86
C VAL A 16 -19.40 46.86 1.10
N VAL A 17 -19.10 46.62 2.37
CA VAL A 17 -18.10 45.63 2.79
C VAL A 17 -18.78 44.26 2.71
N SER A 18 -18.62 43.57 1.59
CA SER A 18 -18.95 42.15 1.47
C SER A 18 -17.95 41.36 2.30
N GLN A 19 -18.39 41.00 3.50
CA GLN A 19 -17.71 40.12 4.44
C GLN A 19 -17.47 38.74 3.79
N ALA A 20 -16.20 38.36 3.73
CA ALA A 20 -15.72 37.05 3.33
C ALA A 20 -15.99 36.02 4.44
N PHE A 21 -17.20 35.45 4.48
CA PHE A 21 -17.54 34.32 5.37
C PHE A 21 -17.88 33.02 4.62
N ALA A 22 -17.58 32.94 3.32
CA ALA A 22 -17.93 31.78 2.50
C ALA A 22 -16.80 30.75 2.28
N LEU A 23 -15.67 30.84 2.99
CA LEU A 23 -14.50 29.95 2.80
C LEU A 23 -14.01 29.24 4.07
N GLU A 24 -14.49 29.61 5.26
CA GLU A 24 -14.16 28.89 6.50
C GLU A 24 -15.08 27.69 6.78
N VAL A 25 -16.31 27.71 6.26
CA VAL A 25 -17.27 26.62 6.47
C VAL A 25 -16.84 25.34 5.75
N ASP A 26 -16.25 25.45 4.55
CA ASP A 26 -15.73 24.30 3.80
C ASP A 26 -14.50 23.65 4.45
N LYS A 27 -13.61 24.43 5.06
CA LYS A 27 -12.45 23.85 5.78
C LYS A 27 -12.88 23.11 7.05
N THR A 28 -13.91 23.60 7.73
CA THR A 28 -14.36 23.01 8.99
C THR A 28 -15.16 21.72 8.76
N GLU A 29 -15.90 21.59 7.65
CA GLU A 29 -16.52 20.32 7.23
C GLU A 29 -15.53 19.32 6.60
N LEU A 30 -14.48 19.82 5.91
CA LEU A 30 -13.39 18.96 5.42
C LEU A 30 -12.47 18.45 6.54
N GLU A 31 -12.31 19.19 7.63
CA GLU A 31 -11.55 18.76 8.82
C GLU A 31 -12.39 17.84 9.74
N SER A 32 -13.71 18.04 9.82
CA SER A 32 -14.59 17.20 10.66
C SER A 32 -14.75 15.77 10.12
N THR A 33 -14.60 15.57 8.80
CA THR A 33 -14.57 14.25 8.17
C THR A 33 -13.21 13.54 8.29
N ARG A 34 -12.11 14.25 8.53
CA ARG A 34 -10.77 13.65 8.77
C ARG A 34 -10.62 12.96 10.12
N ASN A 35 -11.41 13.37 11.12
CA ASN A 35 -11.46 12.75 12.45
C ASN A 35 -12.57 11.70 12.60
N SER A 36 -13.33 11.44 11.53
CA SER A 36 -14.36 10.39 11.52
C SER A 36 -13.71 9.00 11.54
N ASN A 37 -14.40 8.01 12.10
CA ASN A 37 -13.92 6.64 12.20
C ASN A 37 -13.74 6.05 10.78
N ILE A 38 -12.51 5.73 10.37
CA ILE A 38 -12.20 5.02 9.12
C ILE A 38 -12.63 3.54 9.24
N ILE A 39 -13.93 3.32 9.12
CA ILE A 39 -14.50 2.00 8.92
C ILE A 39 -14.66 1.82 7.42
N PHE A 40 -13.96 0.84 6.85
CA PHE A 40 -14.14 0.51 5.44
C PHE A 40 -15.56 0.01 5.19
N ILE A 41 -16.28 0.75 4.36
CA ILE A 41 -17.61 0.41 3.86
C ILE A 41 -17.38 -0.53 2.69
N ASN A 42 -17.67 -1.81 2.92
CA ASN A 42 -17.60 -2.86 1.93
C ASN A 42 -18.94 -3.05 1.24
N TYR A 43 -18.91 -3.68 0.08
CA TYR A 43 -20.10 -4.32 -0.44
C TYR A 43 -20.44 -5.51 0.45
N GLU A 44 -21.63 -5.46 1.03
CA GLU A 44 -22.17 -6.55 1.85
C GLU A 44 -23.49 -6.98 1.24
N GLY A 45 -23.47 -7.39 -0.02
CA GLY A 45 -24.63 -7.97 -0.69
C GLY A 45 -24.29 -9.31 -1.34
N PRO A 46 -25.28 -9.97 -1.94
CA PRO A 46 -25.04 -11.16 -2.76
C PRO A 46 -24.12 -10.85 -3.93
N HIS A 47 -23.22 -11.78 -4.26
CA HIS A 47 -22.26 -11.61 -5.36
C HIS A 47 -22.66 -12.46 -6.57
N ALA A 48 -22.48 -11.92 -7.77
CA ALA A 48 -22.70 -12.61 -9.04
C ALA A 48 -21.62 -13.69 -9.30
N ARG A 49 -20.38 -13.44 -8.85
CA ARG A 49 -19.25 -14.36 -8.93
C ARG A 49 -18.52 -14.36 -7.59
N ILE A 50 -18.02 -15.53 -7.18
CA ILE A 50 -17.20 -15.69 -5.99
C ILE A 50 -15.86 -16.28 -6.43
N GLU A 51 -14.81 -15.47 -6.39
CA GLU A 51 -13.43 -15.90 -6.59
C GLU A 51 -12.89 -16.62 -5.35
N THR A 52 -11.94 -17.55 -5.55
CA THR A 52 -11.25 -18.20 -4.44
C THR A 52 -10.25 -17.24 -3.78
N ARG A 53 -9.89 -17.52 -2.53
CA ARG A 53 -8.86 -16.76 -1.80
C ARG A 53 -7.53 -16.77 -2.56
N GLU A 54 -7.13 -17.92 -3.10
CA GLU A 54 -5.92 -18.09 -3.89
C GLU A 54 -5.94 -17.27 -5.18
N ASP A 55 -7.07 -17.23 -5.91
CA ASP A 55 -7.19 -16.44 -7.13
C ASP A 55 -7.03 -14.94 -6.85
N ILE A 56 -7.68 -14.44 -5.78
CA ILE A 56 -7.61 -13.03 -5.39
C ILE A 56 -6.17 -12.67 -4.98
N ARG A 57 -5.53 -13.49 -4.14
CA ARG A 57 -4.11 -13.28 -3.75
C ARG A 57 -3.18 -13.34 -4.96
N GLY A 58 -3.45 -14.24 -5.91
CA GLY A 58 -2.66 -14.45 -7.12
C GLY A 58 -2.55 -13.20 -8.00
N ILE A 59 -3.56 -12.33 -8.01
CA ILE A 59 -3.54 -11.04 -8.71
C ILE A 59 -2.35 -10.20 -8.23
N GLY A 60 -2.23 -10.00 -6.92
CA GLY A 60 -1.15 -9.21 -6.35
C GLY A 60 0.20 -9.88 -6.50
N TYR A 61 0.26 -11.20 -6.28
CA TYR A 61 1.49 -11.98 -6.37
C TYR A 61 2.16 -11.86 -7.76
N ALA A 62 1.38 -11.94 -8.84
CA ALA A 62 1.90 -11.76 -10.19
C ALA A 62 2.49 -10.36 -10.42
N LEU A 63 1.85 -9.31 -9.90
CA LEU A 63 2.35 -7.94 -9.98
C LEU A 63 3.65 -7.79 -9.18
N GLY A 64 3.69 -8.30 -7.95
CA GLY A 64 4.86 -8.22 -7.09
C GLY A 64 6.07 -8.94 -7.71
N ARG A 65 5.86 -10.13 -8.29
CA ARG A 65 6.92 -10.89 -8.97
C ARG A 65 7.52 -10.14 -10.16
N ALA A 66 6.71 -9.39 -10.91
CA ALA A 66 7.20 -8.57 -12.01
C ALA A 66 8.08 -7.41 -11.49
N ILE A 67 7.66 -6.73 -10.41
CA ILE A 67 8.47 -5.69 -9.77
C ILE A 67 9.79 -6.27 -9.26
N LYS A 68 9.74 -7.42 -8.57
CA LYS A 68 10.94 -8.13 -8.10
C LYS A 68 11.90 -8.50 -9.24
N ALA A 69 11.37 -8.80 -10.42
CA ALA A 69 12.16 -9.07 -11.63
C ALA A 69 12.75 -7.81 -12.29
N GLY A 70 12.56 -6.62 -11.70
CA GLY A 70 13.11 -5.35 -12.17
C GLY A 70 12.15 -4.51 -13.01
N ALA A 71 10.88 -4.90 -13.15
CA ALA A 71 9.91 -4.07 -13.85
C ALA A 71 9.58 -2.81 -13.03
N LEU A 72 9.65 -1.64 -13.65
CA LEU A 72 9.20 -0.38 -13.01
C LEU A 72 7.67 -0.27 -12.95
N ARG A 73 6.97 -1.01 -13.83
CA ARG A 73 5.51 -1.06 -13.90
C ARG A 73 5.06 -2.49 -14.19
N ALA A 74 3.97 -2.90 -13.57
CA ALA A 74 3.35 -4.20 -13.79
C ALA A 74 1.83 -4.08 -13.86
N GLY A 75 1.19 -4.99 -14.59
CA GLY A 75 -0.27 -5.05 -14.70
C GLY A 75 -0.86 -4.16 -15.78
N SER A 76 -2.12 -3.76 -15.59
CA SER A 76 -2.88 -2.94 -16.55
C SER A 76 -3.53 -1.77 -15.84
N THR A 77 -3.39 -0.57 -16.38
CA THR A 77 -3.97 0.67 -15.83
C THR A 77 -5.49 0.65 -15.78
N ASN A 78 -6.13 -0.18 -16.59
CA ASN A 78 -7.58 -0.37 -16.56
C ASN A 78 -8.01 -1.34 -15.45
N ARG A 79 -7.12 -2.22 -14.98
CA ARG A 79 -7.38 -3.20 -13.91
C ARG A 79 -6.45 -2.93 -12.72
N TYR A 80 -5.78 -3.95 -12.22
CA TYR A 80 -4.77 -3.81 -11.16
C TYR A 80 -3.40 -3.54 -11.78
N PHE A 81 -2.68 -2.57 -11.22
CA PHE A 81 -1.32 -2.26 -11.64
C PHE A 81 -0.46 -1.83 -10.45
N ALA A 82 0.86 -1.98 -10.60
CA ALA A 82 1.84 -1.52 -9.64
C ALA A 82 2.89 -0.67 -10.35
N ILE A 83 3.40 0.35 -9.66
CA ILE A 83 4.50 1.21 -10.09
C ILE A 83 5.56 1.19 -9.00
N HIS A 84 6.79 0.81 -9.33
CA HIS A 84 7.93 0.87 -8.44
C HIS A 84 8.65 2.21 -8.62
N SER A 85 8.42 3.13 -7.70
CA SER A 85 8.91 4.50 -7.80
C SER A 85 10.02 4.78 -6.78
N VAL A 86 11.24 4.41 -7.17
CA VAL A 86 12.47 4.70 -6.42
C VAL A 86 13.32 5.76 -7.10
N GLU A 87 13.84 6.71 -6.33
CA GLU A 87 14.80 7.70 -6.79
C GLU A 87 16.22 7.10 -6.79
N ASN A 88 16.86 7.00 -7.95
CA ASN A 88 18.24 6.52 -8.05
C ASN A 88 19.20 7.67 -7.73
N SER A 89 19.30 8.03 -6.45
CA SER A 89 20.35 8.96 -5.98
C SER A 89 21.53 8.14 -5.49
N ASN A 90 22.70 8.32 -6.13
CA ASN A 90 23.98 7.80 -5.64
C ASN A 90 24.45 8.54 -4.36
N ASP A 91 23.74 9.60 -3.97
CA ASP A 91 23.93 10.33 -2.72
C ASP A 91 22.92 9.80 -1.69
N GLN A 92 23.28 8.71 -1.00
CA GLN A 92 22.50 8.13 0.10
C GLN A 92 22.40 9.07 1.30
N THR A 93 23.30 10.04 1.44
CA THR A 93 23.31 11.03 2.52
C THR A 93 22.28 12.15 2.35
N ALA A 94 21.62 12.25 1.18
CA ALA A 94 20.65 13.31 0.85
C ALA A 94 19.18 12.85 0.69
N LYS A 95 18.85 11.56 0.84
CA LYS A 95 17.45 11.08 0.74
C LYS A 95 16.63 11.44 1.99
N THR A 96 16.14 12.68 2.04
CA THR A 96 15.23 13.14 3.11
C THR A 96 13.78 12.71 2.91
N LYS A 97 13.41 12.33 1.68
CA LYS A 97 12.05 11.90 1.31
C LYS A 97 12.01 10.43 0.92
N LEU A 98 10.84 9.82 1.10
CA LEU A 98 10.64 8.39 0.91
C LEU A 98 10.39 8.02 -0.56
N ASP A 99 10.92 6.87 -0.94
CA ASP A 99 10.49 6.12 -2.10
C ASP A 99 9.20 5.34 -1.79
N ALA A 100 8.50 4.89 -2.83
CA ALA A 100 7.27 4.12 -2.66
C ALA A 100 6.99 3.19 -3.83
N ASP A 101 6.27 2.11 -3.54
CA ASP A 101 5.43 1.48 -4.55
C ASP A 101 4.05 2.12 -4.56
N ILE A 102 3.44 2.18 -5.74
CA ILE A 102 2.08 2.66 -5.93
C ILE A 102 1.26 1.51 -6.51
N PHE A 103 0.29 1.04 -5.74
CA PHE A 103 -0.68 0.04 -6.18
C PHE A 103 -1.96 0.73 -6.63
N GLY A 104 -2.23 0.67 -7.93
CA GLY A 104 -3.35 1.37 -8.55
C GLY A 104 -4.55 0.48 -8.82
N LEU A 105 -5.73 1.05 -8.60
CA LEU A 105 -7.02 0.43 -8.91
C LEU A 105 -7.65 1.15 -10.12
N GLY A 106 -7.54 0.51 -11.29
CA GLY A 106 -8.12 0.97 -12.55
C GLY A 106 -9.65 0.91 -12.57
N ILE A 107 -10.27 1.42 -13.64
CA ILE A 107 -11.73 1.56 -13.71
C ILE A 107 -12.49 0.23 -13.81
N ASP A 108 -11.84 -0.82 -14.32
CA ASP A 108 -12.42 -2.16 -14.53
C ASP A 108 -12.05 -3.15 -13.41
N VAL A 109 -11.66 -2.66 -12.21
CA VAL A 109 -11.48 -3.53 -11.05
C VAL A 109 -12.83 -3.90 -10.44
N GLY A 110 -12.96 -5.16 -10.01
CA GLY A 110 -14.17 -5.67 -9.35
C GLY A 110 -14.01 -5.84 -7.84
N VAL A 111 -12.95 -5.30 -7.24
CA VAL A 111 -12.73 -5.44 -5.79
C VAL A 111 -13.68 -4.52 -5.03
N ASP A 112 -14.45 -5.12 -4.14
CA ASP A 112 -15.60 -4.49 -3.46
C ASP A 112 -15.56 -4.67 -1.93
N HIS A 113 -14.58 -5.43 -1.43
CA HIS A 113 -14.38 -5.69 -0.01
C HIS A 113 -12.91 -5.49 0.37
N ILE A 114 -12.68 -4.80 1.49
CA ILE A 114 -11.36 -4.53 2.05
C ILE A 114 -10.56 -5.80 2.34
N LYS A 115 -11.21 -6.92 2.70
CA LYS A 115 -10.53 -8.20 2.91
C LYS A 115 -9.92 -8.72 1.61
N ASN A 116 -10.64 -8.59 0.49
CA ASN A 116 -10.15 -8.97 -0.83
C ASN A 116 -9.04 -8.03 -1.30
N LEU A 117 -9.18 -6.72 -1.08
CA LEU A 117 -8.11 -5.76 -1.39
C LEU A 117 -6.84 -6.03 -0.57
N ARG A 118 -6.98 -6.28 0.74
CA ARG A 118 -5.85 -6.67 1.60
C ARG A 118 -5.21 -7.97 1.17
N LEU A 119 -6.00 -8.92 0.65
CA LEU A 119 -5.48 -10.18 0.12
C LEU A 119 -4.69 -10.00 -1.20
N ILE A 120 -5.13 -9.08 -2.06
CA ILE A 120 -4.36 -8.67 -3.25
C ILE A 120 -3.04 -8.01 -2.79
N LEU A 121 -3.10 -7.05 -1.86
CA LEU A 121 -1.90 -6.40 -1.33
C LEU A 121 -0.97 -7.39 -0.62
N GLN A 122 -1.51 -8.35 0.13
CA GLN A 122 -0.76 -9.45 0.73
C GLN A 122 0.03 -10.20 -0.37
N GLY A 123 -0.66 -10.64 -1.43
CA GLY A 123 0.01 -11.31 -2.54
C GLY A 123 1.11 -10.46 -3.18
N TYR A 124 0.86 -9.15 -3.34
CA TYR A 124 1.86 -8.21 -3.85
C TYR A 124 3.13 -8.17 -2.98
N LEU A 125 2.96 -8.02 -1.67
CA LEU A 125 4.08 -7.96 -0.71
C LEU A 125 4.86 -9.28 -0.65
N GLU A 126 4.17 -10.42 -0.73
CA GLU A 126 4.80 -11.74 -0.86
C GLU A 126 5.62 -11.84 -2.16
N GLY A 127 5.07 -11.38 -3.29
CA GLY A 127 5.71 -11.48 -4.61
C GLY A 127 6.86 -10.51 -4.83
N ALA A 128 6.76 -9.29 -4.30
CA ALA A 128 7.73 -8.21 -4.48
C ALA A 128 8.88 -8.29 -3.46
N TYR A 129 8.57 -8.59 -2.21
CA TYR A 129 9.48 -8.42 -1.07
C TYR A 129 9.70 -9.69 -0.24
N ASP A 130 9.12 -10.82 -0.64
CA ASP A 130 9.23 -12.12 0.05
C ASP A 130 8.77 -12.12 1.52
N TYR A 131 7.86 -11.21 1.89
CA TYR A 131 7.23 -11.29 3.21
C TYR A 131 6.51 -12.63 3.39
N SER A 132 6.55 -13.15 4.62
CA SER A 132 5.72 -14.30 4.99
C SER A 132 4.24 -13.95 4.81
N ALA A 133 3.38 -14.96 4.61
CA ALA A 133 1.95 -14.72 4.40
C ALA A 133 1.30 -13.96 5.57
N SER A 134 1.73 -14.21 6.81
CA SER A 134 1.27 -13.49 8.00
C SER A 134 1.76 -12.04 8.02
N ASP A 135 3.05 -11.81 7.75
CA ASP A 135 3.62 -10.45 7.74
C ASP A 135 3.04 -9.60 6.61
N ALA A 136 2.87 -10.19 5.42
CA ALA A 136 2.24 -9.53 4.28
C ALA A 136 0.77 -9.18 4.55
N ALA A 137 0.01 -10.05 5.22
CA ALA A 137 -1.37 -9.78 5.60
C ALA A 137 -1.46 -8.63 6.63
N LEU A 138 -0.57 -8.66 7.62
CA LEU A 138 -0.43 -7.61 8.63
C LEU A 138 -0.10 -6.26 7.98
N LEU A 139 0.94 -6.21 7.16
CA LEU A 139 1.35 -5.00 6.44
C LEU A 139 0.23 -4.48 5.54
N ALA A 140 -0.47 -5.35 4.81
CA ALA A 140 -1.61 -4.96 3.99
C ALA A 140 -2.72 -4.28 4.81
N GLN A 141 -2.99 -4.74 6.03
CA GLN A 141 -3.94 -4.06 6.93
C GLN A 141 -3.48 -2.65 7.25
N PHE A 142 -2.25 -2.48 7.74
CA PHE A 142 -1.72 -1.16 8.10
C PHE A 142 -1.61 -0.22 6.89
N ILE A 143 -1.17 -0.72 5.73
CA ILE A 143 -1.09 0.04 4.47
C ILE A 143 -2.46 0.57 4.06
N THR A 144 -3.52 -0.25 4.14
CA THR A 144 -4.86 0.22 3.78
C THR A 144 -5.36 1.32 4.72
N ILE A 145 -5.12 1.20 6.03
CA ILE A 145 -5.53 2.22 7.00
C ILE A 145 -4.70 3.50 6.80
N TYR A 146 -3.38 3.38 6.64
CA TYR A 146 -2.48 4.48 6.31
C TYR A 146 -2.96 5.29 5.11
N ASN A 147 -3.31 4.61 4.01
CA ASN A 147 -3.79 5.27 2.79
C ASN A 147 -5.18 5.90 2.94
N ALA A 148 -6.00 5.40 3.86
CA ALA A 148 -7.28 6.00 4.15
C ALA A 148 -7.15 7.24 5.05
N VAL A 149 -6.24 7.20 6.04
CA VAL A 149 -5.92 8.36 6.90
C VAL A 149 -5.44 9.55 6.06
N TYR A 150 -4.55 9.29 5.10
CA TYR A 150 -3.93 10.34 4.30
C TYR A 150 -4.60 10.56 2.94
N ARG A 151 -5.81 10.00 2.72
CA ARG A 151 -6.52 10.09 1.44
C ARG A 151 -6.65 11.54 0.97
N GLY A 152 -6.13 11.83 -0.22
CA GLY A 152 -6.18 13.17 -0.84
C GLY A 152 -5.39 14.26 -0.12
N ASN A 153 -4.62 13.91 0.93
CA ASN A 153 -3.77 14.85 1.65
C ASN A 153 -2.50 15.13 0.86
N TRP A 154 -2.62 16.01 -0.13
CA TRP A 154 -1.55 16.32 -1.07
C TRP A 154 -0.31 16.93 -0.39
N ASP A 155 -0.50 17.77 0.62
CA ASP A 155 0.60 18.40 1.36
C ASP A 155 1.40 17.33 2.12
N TYR A 156 0.71 16.33 2.70
CA TYR A 156 1.39 15.21 3.33
C TYR A 156 2.23 14.42 2.32
N PHE A 157 1.66 14.03 1.17
CA PHE A 157 2.40 13.27 0.17
C PHE A 157 3.59 14.05 -0.42
N THR A 158 3.40 15.33 -0.77
CA THR A 158 4.46 16.15 -1.40
C THR A 158 5.59 16.52 -0.44
N ASN A 159 5.30 16.69 0.84
CA ASN A 159 6.33 16.91 1.85
C ASN A 159 7.09 15.63 2.18
N ARG A 160 6.42 14.47 2.12
CA ARG A 160 6.98 13.22 2.64
C ARG A 160 7.69 12.35 1.61
N TYR A 161 7.21 12.34 0.38
CA TYR A 161 7.68 11.43 -0.65
C TYR A 161 8.51 12.13 -1.72
N ALA A 162 9.42 11.37 -2.32
CA ALA A 162 10.29 11.82 -3.39
C ALA A 162 9.49 12.40 -4.57
N THR A 163 10.12 13.30 -5.33
CA THR A 163 9.48 13.95 -6.48
C THR A 163 9.01 12.93 -7.51
N LYS A 164 9.77 11.85 -7.70
CA LYS A 164 9.39 10.75 -8.60
C LYS A 164 8.10 10.05 -8.16
N VAL A 165 7.93 9.81 -6.85
CA VAL A 165 6.70 9.22 -6.31
C VAL A 165 5.52 10.16 -6.52
N THR A 166 5.69 11.45 -6.20
CA THR A 166 4.59 12.41 -6.28
C THR A 166 4.18 12.72 -7.72
N ALA A 167 5.08 12.57 -8.69
CA ALA A 167 4.76 12.66 -10.13
C ALA A 167 3.84 11.54 -10.63
N GLU A 168 3.81 10.39 -9.93
CA GLU A 168 2.93 9.26 -10.25
C GLU A 168 1.56 9.34 -9.57
N LEU A 169 1.37 10.34 -8.70
CA LEU A 169 0.15 10.55 -7.93
C LEU A 169 -0.64 11.74 -8.47
N THR A 170 -1.96 11.71 -8.23
CA THR A 170 -2.83 12.87 -8.39
C THR A 170 -3.59 13.12 -7.09
N LYS A 171 -3.87 14.39 -6.77
CA LYS A 171 -4.54 14.77 -5.53
C LYS A 171 -5.89 14.05 -5.34
N ASP A 172 -6.63 13.88 -6.42
CA ASP A 172 -7.94 13.22 -6.42
C ASP A 172 -7.85 11.69 -6.28
N LYS A 173 -6.69 11.05 -6.47
CA LYS A 173 -6.53 9.58 -6.41
C LYS A 173 -5.58 9.07 -5.34
N ALA A 174 -4.67 9.90 -4.84
CA ALA A 174 -3.67 9.52 -3.86
C ALA A 174 -4.31 9.05 -2.55
N GLY A 175 -4.01 7.81 -2.13
CA GLY A 175 -4.59 7.13 -0.98
C GLY A 175 -5.73 6.18 -1.35
N LEU A 176 -6.50 5.77 -0.33
CA LEU A 176 -7.62 4.85 -0.44
C LEU A 176 -8.90 5.45 0.17
N SER A 177 -10.03 5.43 -0.54
CA SER A 177 -11.31 5.82 0.07
C SER A 177 -11.75 4.75 1.08
N ILE A 178 -12.53 5.15 2.10
CA ILE A 178 -13.20 4.17 2.97
C ILE A 178 -14.35 3.44 2.29
N ARG A 179 -14.85 3.95 1.14
CA ARG A 179 -15.96 3.33 0.42
C ARG A 179 -15.48 2.55 -0.80
N PHE A 180 -15.93 1.30 -0.90
CA PHE A 180 -15.54 0.43 -2.02
C PHE A 180 -15.96 0.96 -3.40
N ASP A 181 -17.11 1.65 -3.49
CA ASP A 181 -17.65 2.20 -4.74
C ASP A 181 -16.85 3.39 -5.28
N GLU A 182 -15.94 3.93 -4.47
CA GLU A 182 -15.01 5.00 -4.83
C GLU A 182 -13.60 4.48 -5.16
N TRP A 183 -13.37 3.17 -5.18
CA TRP A 183 -12.06 2.60 -5.50
C TRP A 183 -11.76 2.55 -7.00
N PRO A 184 -12.65 2.04 -7.88
CA PRO A 184 -12.34 1.89 -9.30
C PRO A 184 -11.98 3.21 -9.98
N GLY A 185 -10.77 3.26 -10.56
CA GLY A 185 -10.22 4.41 -11.27
C GLY A 185 -9.79 5.60 -10.39
N LYS A 186 -9.96 5.49 -9.06
CA LYS A 186 -9.87 6.60 -8.09
C LYS A 186 -8.99 6.32 -6.87
N ALA A 187 -8.24 5.21 -6.86
CA ALA A 187 -7.32 4.87 -5.79
C ALA A 187 -5.91 4.58 -6.31
N LEU A 188 -4.94 5.27 -5.72
CA LEU A 188 -3.51 5.03 -5.84
C LEU A 188 -2.97 4.81 -4.43
N ILE A 189 -2.84 3.53 -4.05
CA ILE A 189 -2.43 3.10 -2.72
C ILE A 189 -0.91 3.19 -2.65
N VAL A 190 -0.40 4.04 -1.77
CA VAL A 190 1.03 4.29 -1.56
C VAL A 190 1.58 3.33 -0.51
N ILE A 191 2.64 2.62 -0.86
CA ILE A 191 3.35 1.68 0.00
C ILE A 191 4.74 2.28 0.27
N PRO A 192 4.99 2.87 1.44
CA PRO A 192 6.28 3.52 1.72
C PRO A 192 7.40 2.50 1.84
N LEU A 193 8.52 2.78 1.17
CA LEU A 193 9.71 1.94 1.21
C LEU A 193 10.74 2.53 2.18
N ALA A 194 11.33 1.68 3.02
CA ALA A 194 12.41 2.08 3.92
C ALA A 194 13.79 1.92 3.28
N THR A 195 14.07 0.73 2.71
CA THR A 195 15.39 0.41 2.13
C THR A 195 15.37 0.16 0.62
N GLY A 196 14.19 0.05 0.01
CA GLY A 196 14.02 -0.17 -1.43
C GLY A 196 14.58 -1.50 -1.96
N GLN A 197 15.14 -2.36 -1.11
CA GLN A 197 15.72 -3.64 -1.50
C GLN A 197 14.69 -4.77 -1.34
N ALA A 198 14.40 -5.45 -2.45
CA ALA A 198 13.56 -6.64 -2.48
C ALA A 198 14.14 -7.76 -1.61
N GLY A 199 13.31 -8.40 -0.78
CA GLY A 199 13.69 -9.56 0.02
C GLY A 199 14.21 -9.29 1.43
N SER A 200 14.17 -8.03 1.92
CA SER A 200 14.44 -7.72 3.34
C SER A 200 13.15 -7.54 4.12
N LEU A 201 13.11 -7.96 5.39
CA LEU A 201 11.95 -7.69 6.27
C LEU A 201 11.74 -6.18 6.48
N SER A 202 12.77 -5.38 6.24
CA SER A 202 12.78 -3.91 6.34
C SER A 202 12.55 -3.21 5.00
N ALA A 203 11.95 -3.87 4.01
CA ALA A 203 11.65 -3.24 2.72
C ALA A 203 10.58 -2.15 2.86
N ILE A 204 9.52 -2.42 3.63
CA ILE A 204 8.43 -1.48 3.92
C ILE A 204 8.76 -0.63 5.15
N ASP A 205 8.46 0.67 5.10
CA ASP A 205 8.61 1.55 6.26
C ASP A 205 7.46 1.34 7.26
N THR A 206 7.65 0.38 8.17
CA THR A 206 6.71 0.08 9.25
C THR A 206 6.47 1.26 10.18
N SER A 207 7.44 2.18 10.35
CA SER A 207 7.27 3.35 11.22
C SER A 207 6.27 4.35 10.64
N ARG A 208 6.15 4.43 9.31
CA ARG A 208 5.19 5.33 8.62
C ARG A 208 3.77 4.81 8.70
N ILE A 209 3.60 3.53 8.43
CA ILE A 209 2.27 2.91 8.43
C ILE A 209 1.75 2.69 9.84
N THR A 210 2.56 2.87 10.89
CA THR A 210 2.15 2.85 12.30
C THR A 210 2.18 4.24 12.95
N GLU A 211 2.13 5.32 12.16
CA GLU A 211 2.06 6.67 12.73
C GLU A 211 0.81 6.82 13.62
N LYS A 212 0.88 7.73 14.60
CA LYS A 212 -0.18 7.90 15.62
C LYS A 212 -1.60 7.97 15.03
N PRO A 213 -1.89 8.75 13.96
CA PRO A 213 -3.23 8.78 13.36
C PRO A 213 -3.70 7.42 12.83
N VAL A 214 -2.78 6.57 12.37
CA VAL A 214 -3.08 5.21 11.91
C VAL A 214 -3.40 4.29 13.08
N ILE A 215 -2.63 4.37 14.16
CA ILE A 215 -2.87 3.58 15.38
C ILE A 215 -4.20 3.99 16.04
N GLU A 216 -4.48 5.28 16.15
CA GLU A 216 -5.77 5.76 16.69
C GLU A 216 -6.95 5.25 15.87
N GLN A 217 -6.74 5.06 14.57
CA GLN A 217 -7.77 4.47 13.74
C GLN A 217 -7.89 2.96 13.93
N LEU A 218 -6.78 2.23 14.00
CA LEU A 218 -6.78 0.80 14.28
C LEU A 218 -7.39 0.48 15.67
N LYS A 219 -7.23 1.39 16.65
CA LYS A 219 -7.87 1.28 17.97
C LYS A 219 -9.40 1.34 17.92
N LYS A 220 -9.99 1.72 16.79
CA LYS A 220 -11.46 1.71 16.61
C LYS A 220 -11.98 0.37 16.08
N ASP A 221 -11.09 -0.54 15.69
CA ASP A 221 -11.45 -1.94 15.38
C ASP A 221 -11.78 -2.72 16.67
N GLU A 222 -12.29 -3.94 16.50
CA GLU A 222 -12.59 -4.85 17.62
C GLU A 222 -11.38 -5.02 18.54
N ASN A 223 -11.63 -5.04 19.85
CA ASN A 223 -10.60 -5.19 20.88
C ASN A 223 -9.43 -4.20 20.68
N LEU A 224 -9.71 -2.97 20.22
CA LEU A 224 -8.71 -1.93 19.98
C LEU A 224 -7.59 -2.33 19.00
N GLY A 225 -7.85 -3.30 18.12
CA GLY A 225 -6.88 -3.85 17.17
C GLY A 225 -5.65 -4.46 17.85
N LEU A 226 -5.78 -4.94 19.08
CA LEU A 226 -4.65 -5.39 19.91
C LEU A 226 -3.80 -6.48 19.25
N ASP A 227 -4.42 -7.45 18.58
CA ASP A 227 -3.68 -8.57 17.98
C ASP A 227 -2.79 -8.08 16.84
N ALA A 228 -3.33 -7.31 15.89
CA ALA A 228 -2.55 -6.71 14.81
C ALA A 228 -1.43 -5.78 15.34
N ARG A 229 -1.67 -5.07 16.45
CA ARG A 229 -0.64 -4.22 17.07
C ARG A 229 0.47 -5.03 17.74
N LYS A 230 0.15 -6.16 18.37
CA LYS A 230 1.16 -7.09 18.92
C LYS A 230 2.01 -7.68 17.80
N ASP A 231 1.37 -8.17 16.74
CA ASP A 231 2.07 -8.73 15.59
C ASP A 231 3.00 -7.70 14.93
N MET A 232 2.58 -6.42 14.88
CA MET A 232 3.43 -5.33 14.37
C MET A 232 4.63 -5.05 15.27
N VAL A 233 4.45 -5.09 16.60
CA VAL A 233 5.57 -5.00 17.55
C VAL A 233 6.55 -6.14 17.34
N ASP A 234 6.07 -7.38 17.20
CA ASP A 234 6.91 -8.55 16.99
C ASP A 234 7.64 -8.48 15.63
N LEU A 235 7.00 -7.93 14.59
CA LEU A 235 7.65 -7.64 13.30
C LEU A 235 8.77 -6.60 13.47
N LYS A 236 8.53 -5.48 14.16
CA LYS A 236 9.55 -4.45 14.41
C LYS A 236 10.73 -4.97 15.23
N GLU A 237 10.49 -5.88 16.19
CA GLU A 237 11.56 -6.53 16.94
C GLU A 237 12.43 -7.42 16.05
N ARG A 238 11.82 -8.17 15.13
CA ARG A 238 12.57 -8.94 14.12
C ARG A 238 13.35 -8.03 13.17
N GLU A 239 12.76 -6.93 12.70
CA GLU A 239 13.47 -5.91 11.90
C GLU A 239 14.67 -5.34 12.65
N ALA A 240 14.52 -5.03 13.94
CA ALA A 240 15.60 -4.53 14.79
C ALA A 240 16.73 -5.56 14.92
N GLN A 241 16.37 -6.83 15.12
CA GLN A 241 17.34 -7.92 15.26
C GLN A 241 18.12 -8.16 13.95
N GLU A 242 17.46 -8.17 12.81
CA GLU A 242 18.10 -8.32 11.49
C GLU A 242 19.04 -7.14 11.19
N ALA A 243 18.59 -5.90 11.46
CA ALA A 243 19.41 -4.71 11.29
C ALA A 243 20.65 -4.73 12.20
N LYS A 244 20.50 -5.20 13.45
CA LYS A 244 21.62 -5.37 14.39
C LYS A 244 22.61 -6.43 13.93
N GLN A 245 22.14 -7.57 13.43
CA GLN A 245 22.99 -8.62 12.87
C GLN A 245 23.74 -8.13 11.63
N THR A 246 23.05 -7.43 10.73
CA THR A 246 23.65 -6.83 9.53
C THR A 246 24.74 -5.83 9.91
N ALA A 247 24.47 -4.93 10.85
CA ALA A 247 25.44 -3.96 11.33
C ALA A 247 26.67 -4.64 11.97
N GLN A 248 26.47 -5.73 12.73
CA GLN A 248 27.57 -6.48 13.33
C GLN A 248 28.48 -7.13 12.28
N VAL A 249 27.89 -7.82 11.30
CA VAL A 249 28.64 -8.44 10.19
C VAL A 249 29.39 -7.37 9.38
N GLN A 250 28.75 -6.24 9.09
CA GLN A 250 29.40 -5.13 8.39
C GLN A 250 30.55 -4.55 9.21
N LYS A 251 30.41 -4.36 10.52
CA LYS A 251 31.50 -3.87 11.39
C LYS A 251 32.71 -4.81 11.40
N GLU A 252 32.48 -6.12 11.45
CA GLU A 252 33.56 -7.12 11.38
C GLU A 252 34.28 -7.08 10.03
N ALA A 253 33.53 -6.97 8.92
CA ALA A 253 34.10 -6.84 7.58
C ALA A 253 34.88 -5.53 7.41
N ILE A 254 34.36 -4.42 7.92
CA ILE A 254 35.02 -3.10 7.91
C ILE A 254 36.34 -3.17 8.67
N ALA A 255 36.37 -3.79 9.86
CA ALA A 255 37.60 -3.92 10.65
C ALA A 255 38.69 -4.70 9.91
N GLN A 256 38.32 -5.78 9.22
CA GLN A 256 39.27 -6.55 8.40
C GLN A 256 39.77 -5.75 7.19
N GLU A 257 38.91 -5.00 6.50
CA GLU A 257 39.32 -4.18 5.37
C GLU A 257 40.17 -2.98 5.81
N GLU A 258 39.91 -2.39 6.98
CA GLU A 258 40.76 -1.36 7.59
C GLU A 258 42.19 -1.87 7.81
N GLU A 259 42.34 -3.07 8.38
CA GLU A 259 43.65 -3.69 8.60
C GLU A 259 44.36 -3.97 7.27
N ARG A 260 43.65 -4.52 6.28
CA ARG A 260 44.20 -4.78 4.94
C ARG A 260 44.62 -3.50 4.23
N LEU A 261 43.82 -2.44 4.35
CA LEU A 261 44.09 -1.14 3.75
C LEU A 261 45.27 -0.44 4.43
N ALA A 262 45.41 -0.57 5.75
CA ALA A 262 46.58 -0.09 6.48
C ALA A 262 47.86 -0.81 6.03
N ALA A 263 47.81 -2.13 5.85
CA ALA A 263 48.94 -2.91 5.32
C ALA A 263 49.29 -2.50 3.87
N GLN A 264 48.29 -2.29 3.01
CA GLN A 264 48.51 -1.81 1.63
C GLN A 264 49.16 -0.43 1.59
N LYS A 265 48.73 0.50 2.45
CA LYS A 265 49.36 1.82 2.58
C LYS A 265 50.80 1.74 3.06
N ALA A 266 51.07 0.92 4.08
CA ALA A 266 52.43 0.73 4.58
C ALA A 266 53.36 0.13 3.52
N ALA A 267 52.87 -0.83 2.72
CA ALA A 267 53.61 -1.40 1.60
C ALA A 267 53.87 -0.37 0.49
N LEU A 268 52.86 0.45 0.14
CA LEU A 268 52.99 1.51 -0.86
C LEU A 268 54.03 2.56 -0.43
N GLU A 269 54.03 2.99 0.84
CA GLU A 269 55.02 3.94 1.34
C GLU A 269 56.44 3.35 1.34
N ALA A 270 56.60 2.06 1.65
CA ALA A 270 57.88 1.37 1.51
C ALA A 270 58.34 1.27 0.04
N GLU A 271 57.42 1.07 -0.90
CA GLU A 271 57.72 1.04 -2.35
C GLU A 271 58.09 2.42 -2.88
N LYS A 272 57.39 3.48 -2.44
CA LYS A 272 57.75 4.88 -2.71
C LYS A 272 59.14 5.22 -2.20
N ALA A 273 59.48 4.80 -0.97
CA ALA A 273 60.81 5.01 -0.39
C ALA A 273 61.90 4.29 -1.20
N LYS A 274 61.69 3.02 -1.56
CA LYS A 274 62.62 2.27 -2.43
C LYS A 274 62.78 2.91 -3.80
N LEU A 275 61.69 3.38 -4.42
CA LEU A 275 61.76 4.06 -5.71
C LEU A 275 62.56 5.37 -5.61
N ALA A 276 62.42 6.12 -4.51
CA ALA A 276 63.20 7.33 -4.26
C ALA A 276 64.70 7.03 -4.12
N GLU A 277 65.05 5.97 -3.39
CA GLU A 277 66.44 5.48 -3.27
C GLU A 277 67.00 5.04 -4.63
N GLU A 278 66.24 4.25 -5.41
CA GLU A 278 66.63 3.80 -6.75
C GLU A 278 66.82 4.98 -7.72
N LYS A 279 65.94 5.99 -7.68
CA LYS A 279 66.07 7.23 -8.47
C LYS A 279 67.33 8.02 -8.08
N ALA A 280 67.59 8.18 -6.78
CA ALA A 280 68.77 8.89 -6.29
C ALA A 280 70.08 8.15 -6.65
N ALA A 281 70.09 6.82 -6.57
CA ALA A 281 71.22 6.00 -7.01
C ALA A 281 71.45 6.09 -8.53
N ALA A 282 70.39 6.06 -9.33
CA ALA A 282 70.46 6.21 -10.78
C ALA A 282 70.96 7.60 -11.21
N GLU A 283 70.51 8.69 -10.55
CA GLU A 283 71.02 10.04 -10.78
C GLU A 283 72.51 10.16 -10.43
N LYS A 284 72.93 9.60 -9.28
CA LYS A 284 74.33 9.61 -8.86
C LYS A 284 75.22 8.84 -9.85
N ALA A 285 74.78 7.66 -10.30
CA ALA A 285 75.50 6.88 -11.31
C ALA A 285 75.57 7.61 -12.67
N ALA A 286 74.49 8.29 -13.07
CA ALA A 286 74.49 9.10 -14.28
C ALA A 286 75.43 10.32 -14.18
N ALA A 287 75.46 10.99 -13.02
CA ALA A 287 76.36 12.11 -12.76
C ALA A 287 77.84 11.68 -12.72
N GLU A 288 78.16 10.53 -12.10
CA GLU A 288 79.50 9.95 -12.09
C GLU A 288 79.94 9.53 -13.50
N LYS A 289 79.03 8.97 -14.31
CA LYS A 289 79.30 8.62 -15.71
C LYS A 289 79.52 9.86 -16.58
N ALA A 290 78.71 10.90 -16.41
CA ALA A 290 78.89 12.18 -17.09
C ALA A 290 80.18 12.89 -16.68
N ALA A 291 80.58 12.81 -15.40
CA ALA A 291 81.85 13.34 -14.91
C ALA A 291 83.06 12.55 -15.46
N ALA A 292 82.96 11.21 -15.54
CA ALA A 292 83.98 10.35 -16.14
C ALA A 292 84.12 10.59 -17.66
N GLU A 293 83.02 10.80 -18.38
CA GLU A 293 83.02 11.18 -19.80
C GLU A 293 83.60 12.59 -20.01
N LYS A 294 83.32 13.55 -19.12
CA LYS A 294 83.94 14.89 -19.14
C LYS A 294 85.45 14.83 -18.88
N ALA A 295 85.89 14.03 -17.90
CA ALA A 295 87.30 13.83 -17.58
C ALA A 295 88.05 13.07 -18.70
N ALA A 296 87.38 12.15 -19.39
CA ALA A 296 87.91 11.48 -20.58
C ALA A 296 88.00 12.45 -21.78
N ALA A 297 87.03 13.36 -21.95
CA ALA A 297 87.05 14.40 -22.97
C ALA A 297 88.13 15.47 -22.71
N GLU A 298 88.38 15.85 -21.45
CA GLU A 298 89.49 16.75 -21.07
C GLU A 298 90.87 16.09 -21.25
N LYS A 299 91.00 14.78 -20.99
CA LYS A 299 92.21 14.01 -21.34
C LYS A 299 92.43 13.86 -22.85
N ALA A 300 91.36 13.79 -23.65
CA ALA A 300 91.44 13.78 -25.10
C ALA A 300 91.77 15.17 -25.70
N ALA A 301 91.42 16.26 -25.02
CA ALA A 301 91.75 17.63 -25.44
C ALA A 301 93.20 18.06 -25.08
N SER A 302 93.87 17.34 -24.19
CA SER A 302 95.26 17.62 -23.74
C SER A 302 96.32 16.72 -24.40
N GLN A 303 95.94 15.84 -25.34
CA GLN A 303 96.86 15.12 -26.22
C GLN A 303 96.55 15.43 -27.68
N GLY A 304 97.27 16.42 -28.22
CA GLY A 304 97.42 16.58 -29.65
C GLY A 304 98.25 15.43 -30.25
N THR A 305 97.66 14.81 -31.27
CA THR A 305 98.27 14.04 -32.39
C THR A 305 98.82 12.61 -32.15
N ALA A 306 97.99 11.66 -32.60
CA ALA A 306 98.26 10.65 -33.64
C ALA A 306 99.10 9.38 -33.32
N GLY A 307 98.46 8.21 -33.52
CA GLY A 307 99.20 6.97 -33.84
C GLY A 307 98.49 5.64 -33.56
N SER A 308 97.52 5.27 -34.41
CA SER A 308 96.84 3.98 -34.60
C SER A 308 97.59 2.67 -34.25
N ALA A 309 96.93 1.72 -33.57
CA ALA A 309 96.50 0.42 -34.14
C ALA A 309 96.02 -0.59 -33.05
N THR A 310 94.78 -1.07 -33.23
CA THR A 310 94.25 -2.46 -33.05
C THR A 310 95.09 -3.47 -32.23
N THR A 311 94.56 -4.25 -31.27
CA THR A 311 93.45 -5.22 -31.43
C THR A 311 93.01 -5.78 -30.05
N GLN A 312 91.69 -5.89 -29.87
CA GLN A 312 90.92 -6.99 -29.25
C GLN A 312 91.22 -7.54 -27.83
N THR A 313 90.19 -7.32 -27.00
CA THR A 313 89.51 -8.28 -26.09
C THR A 313 90.32 -9.01 -25.03
N ASP A 314 90.11 -8.60 -23.77
CA ASP A 314 89.49 -9.50 -22.79
C ASP A 314 88.47 -8.72 -21.96
N VAL A 315 87.21 -8.84 -22.38
CA VAL A 315 86.04 -8.35 -21.66
C VAL A 315 85.71 -9.46 -20.66
N ASN A 316 86.44 -9.52 -19.54
CA ASN A 316 86.02 -10.34 -18.43
C ASN A 316 85.34 -9.49 -17.36
N GLN A 317 84.06 -9.80 -17.23
CA GLN A 317 83.09 -9.34 -16.27
C GLN A 317 83.67 -9.24 -14.86
N THR A 318 83.64 -8.04 -14.29
CA THR A 318 83.42 -7.90 -12.85
C THR A 318 82.51 -6.72 -12.60
N GLY A 319 81.22 -7.05 -12.46
CA GLY A 319 80.25 -6.35 -11.62
C GLY A 319 80.15 -4.84 -11.74
N THR A 320 79.78 -4.31 -12.91
CA THR A 320 78.97 -3.08 -12.90
C THR A 320 77.53 -3.54 -12.77
N GLU A 321 77.01 -3.47 -11.54
CA GLU A 321 75.56 -3.55 -11.31
C GLU A 321 74.90 -2.56 -12.27
N LYS A 322 74.19 -3.07 -13.28
CA LYS A 322 73.33 -2.24 -14.13
C LYS A 322 72.29 -1.64 -13.20
N GLY A 323 72.45 -0.36 -12.86
CA GLY A 323 71.39 0.41 -12.23
C GLY A 323 70.10 0.32 -13.07
N PRO A 324 68.92 0.43 -12.44
CA PRO A 324 67.64 0.30 -13.12
C PRO A 324 67.53 1.29 -14.28
N SER A 325 66.96 0.83 -15.41
CA SER A 325 66.80 1.66 -16.60
C SER A 325 65.72 2.74 -16.38
N ALA A 326 65.82 3.86 -17.10
CA ALA A 326 64.84 4.95 -17.01
C ALA A 326 63.40 4.50 -17.32
N GLN A 327 63.23 3.49 -18.18
CA GLN A 327 61.93 2.89 -18.49
C GLN A 327 61.37 2.05 -17.32
N GLU A 328 62.21 1.32 -16.59
CA GLU A 328 61.79 0.54 -15.42
C GLU A 328 61.37 1.44 -14.25
N LEU A 329 62.08 2.55 -14.04
CA LEU A 329 61.72 3.54 -13.01
C LEU A 329 60.39 4.25 -13.33
N ALA A 330 60.16 4.59 -14.59
CA ALA A 330 58.89 5.17 -15.05
C ALA A 330 57.71 4.19 -14.89
N ALA A 331 57.91 2.91 -15.24
CA ALA A 331 56.89 1.88 -15.07
C ALA A 331 56.54 1.65 -13.59
N LYS A 332 57.53 1.64 -12.69
CA LYS A 332 57.29 1.56 -11.22
C LYS A 332 56.53 2.79 -10.70
N GLU A 333 56.86 3.99 -11.17
CA GLU A 333 56.17 5.22 -10.78
C GLU A 333 54.70 5.23 -11.20
N GLU A 334 54.40 4.74 -12.40
CA GLU A 334 53.03 4.60 -12.90
C GLU A 334 52.24 3.53 -12.15
N ALA A 335 52.88 2.40 -11.80
CA ALA A 335 52.29 1.37 -10.95
C ALA A 335 51.96 1.89 -9.54
N ILE A 336 52.85 2.67 -8.92
CA ILE A 336 52.62 3.31 -7.62
C ILE A 336 51.43 4.28 -7.69
N LYS A 337 51.33 5.10 -8.76
CA LYS A 337 50.18 5.99 -8.96
C LYS A 337 48.86 5.22 -9.11
N ALA A 338 48.86 4.12 -9.85
CA ALA A 338 47.67 3.28 -10.01
C ALA A 338 47.26 2.62 -8.67
N GLN A 339 48.23 2.16 -7.88
CA GLN A 339 47.96 1.62 -6.53
C GLN A 339 47.43 2.71 -5.59
N GLU A 340 47.97 3.92 -5.64
CA GLU A 340 47.51 5.06 -4.84
C GLU A 340 46.04 5.40 -5.15
N GLN A 341 45.67 5.47 -6.43
CA GLN A 341 44.28 5.66 -6.86
C GLN A 341 43.36 4.54 -6.36
N ALA A 342 43.77 3.28 -6.51
CA ALA A 342 43.00 2.14 -6.03
C ALA A 342 42.82 2.12 -4.49
N ILE A 343 43.82 2.59 -3.74
CA ILE A 343 43.71 2.77 -2.28
C ILE A 343 42.70 3.86 -1.96
N THR A 344 42.74 5.00 -2.66
CA THR A 344 41.76 6.09 -2.46
C THR A 344 40.33 5.64 -2.77
N GLU A 345 40.11 4.88 -3.85
CA GLU A 345 38.79 4.31 -4.16
C GLU A 345 38.29 3.36 -3.06
N LYS A 346 39.18 2.50 -2.54
CA LYS A 346 38.86 1.62 -1.41
C LYS A 346 38.56 2.39 -0.13
N GLU A 347 39.28 3.47 0.15
CA GLU A 347 38.99 4.36 1.30
C GLU A 347 37.59 4.95 1.21
N GLN A 348 37.22 5.43 0.02
CA GLN A 348 35.88 5.98 -0.23
C GLN A 348 34.80 4.91 -0.05
N ALA A 349 34.98 3.72 -0.64
CA ALA A 349 34.06 2.61 -0.48
C ALA A 349 33.92 2.16 0.98
N LEU A 350 35.04 2.09 1.71
CA LEU A 350 35.07 1.76 3.14
C LEU A 350 34.34 2.81 3.99
N GLN A 351 34.47 4.08 3.64
CA GLN A 351 33.73 5.15 4.29
C GLN A 351 32.22 5.03 4.05
N THR A 352 31.78 4.66 2.84
CA THR A 352 30.37 4.36 2.55
C THR A 352 29.89 3.17 3.39
N GLN A 353 30.65 2.07 3.45
CA GLN A 353 30.29 0.90 4.27
C GLN A 353 30.14 1.26 5.76
N LYS A 354 31.01 2.12 6.29
CA LYS A 354 30.88 2.63 7.68
C LYS A 354 29.60 3.41 7.90
N GLN A 355 29.21 4.26 6.94
CA GLN A 355 27.95 5.00 7.01
C GLN A 355 26.75 4.07 6.95
N GLU A 356 26.75 3.06 6.07
CA GLU A 356 25.69 2.06 5.97
C GLU A 356 25.55 1.25 7.27
N ALA A 357 26.67 0.82 7.86
CA ALA A 357 26.68 0.10 9.14
C ALA A 357 26.14 0.95 10.30
N ALA A 358 26.52 2.22 10.37
CA ALA A 358 25.99 3.16 11.35
C ALA A 358 24.49 3.41 11.15
N ALA A 359 24.03 3.53 9.90
CA ALA A 359 22.61 3.68 9.58
C ALA A 359 21.82 2.41 9.94
N ALA A 360 22.36 1.22 9.71
CA ALA A 360 21.75 -0.04 10.13
C ALA A 360 21.62 -0.14 11.66
N GLU A 361 22.65 0.25 12.41
CA GLU A 361 22.61 0.28 13.87
C GLU A 361 21.59 1.31 14.41
N SER A 362 21.55 2.51 13.83
CA SER A 362 20.56 3.53 14.19
C SER A 362 19.13 3.06 13.93
N ARG A 363 18.88 2.39 12.80
CA ARG A 363 17.58 1.77 12.50
C ARG A 363 17.21 0.70 13.54
N ALA A 364 18.16 -0.16 13.91
CA ALA A 364 17.92 -1.18 14.93
C ALA A 364 17.48 -0.55 16.26
N GLN A 365 18.19 0.47 16.73
CA GLN A 365 17.85 1.19 17.96
C GLN A 365 16.49 1.89 17.87
N GLN A 366 16.19 2.51 16.74
CA GLN A 366 14.89 3.16 16.52
C GLN A 366 13.75 2.14 16.60
N LYS A 367 13.86 1.00 15.90
CA LYS A 367 12.83 -0.04 15.90
C LYS A 367 12.63 -0.66 17.27
N GLU A 368 13.70 -0.90 18.03
CA GLU A 368 13.63 -1.39 19.42
C GLU A 368 12.92 -0.38 20.34
N ALA A 369 13.20 0.90 20.20
CA ALA A 369 12.54 1.96 20.98
C ALA A 369 11.05 2.08 20.64
N GLU A 370 10.69 2.03 19.35
CA GLU A 370 9.29 2.03 18.89
C GLU A 370 8.52 0.81 19.44
N ALA A 371 9.08 -0.40 19.28
CA ALA A 371 8.48 -1.63 19.78
C ALA A 371 8.22 -1.58 21.30
N LYS A 372 9.18 -1.08 22.07
CA LYS A 372 9.05 -0.92 23.52
C LYS A 372 7.95 0.07 23.90
N ALA A 373 7.88 1.21 23.22
CA ALA A 373 6.86 2.23 23.48
C ALA A 373 5.46 1.71 23.13
N GLU A 374 5.31 1.07 21.96
CA GLU A 374 4.05 0.49 21.50
C GLU A 374 3.55 -0.62 22.43
N ARG A 375 4.44 -1.49 22.91
CA ARG A 375 4.09 -2.55 23.88
C ARG A 375 3.51 -1.99 25.19
N ALA A 376 4.05 -0.88 25.68
CA ALA A 376 3.53 -0.22 26.88
C ALA A 376 2.10 0.32 26.68
N GLU A 377 1.80 0.87 25.51
CA GLU A 377 0.45 1.35 25.17
C GLU A 377 -0.53 0.17 24.95
N ILE A 378 -0.09 -0.89 24.27
CA ILE A 378 -0.88 -2.12 24.09
C ILE A 378 -1.29 -2.72 25.45
N ALA A 379 -0.40 -2.72 26.44
CA ALA A 379 -0.70 -3.24 27.77
C ALA A 379 -1.83 -2.46 28.47
N LYS A 380 -1.87 -1.13 28.33
CA LYS A 380 -2.95 -0.28 28.86
C LYS A 380 -4.26 -0.56 28.15
N ASP A 381 -4.23 -0.61 26.82
CA ASP A 381 -5.40 -0.87 25.99
C ASP A 381 -6.00 -2.27 26.25
N GLN A 382 -5.15 -3.27 26.51
CA GLN A 382 -5.59 -4.62 26.88
C GLN A 382 -6.40 -4.64 28.18
N GLN A 383 -6.01 -3.85 29.19
CA GLN A 383 -6.77 -3.73 30.44
C GLN A 383 -8.14 -3.11 30.20
N GLN A 384 -8.22 -2.08 29.35
CA GLN A 384 -9.48 -1.44 28.97
C GLN A 384 -10.42 -2.41 28.27
N VAL A 385 -9.91 -3.25 27.34
CA VAL A 385 -10.74 -4.26 26.65
C VAL A 385 -11.35 -5.25 27.64
N ILE A 386 -10.57 -5.75 28.62
CA ILE A 386 -11.07 -6.67 29.64
C ILE A 386 -12.21 -6.04 30.45
N GLN A 387 -12.04 -4.80 30.90
CA GLN A 387 -13.08 -4.07 31.64
C GLN A 387 -14.37 -3.89 30.81
N ASN A 388 -14.24 -3.54 29.53
CA ASN A 388 -15.39 -3.38 28.64
C ASN A 388 -16.13 -4.71 28.42
N GLN A 389 -15.41 -5.82 28.28
CA GLN A 389 -16.00 -7.16 28.11
C GLN A 389 -16.76 -7.62 29.36
N GLU A 390 -16.26 -7.29 30.56
CA GLU A 390 -16.96 -7.56 31.81
C GLU A 390 -18.27 -6.77 31.91
N ALA A 391 -18.26 -5.49 31.52
CA ALA A 391 -19.46 -4.66 31.49
C ALA A 391 -20.51 -5.19 30.49
N ALA A 392 -20.08 -5.62 29.29
CA ALA A 392 -20.97 -6.09 28.22
C ALA A 392 -21.79 -7.34 28.60
N LYS A 393 -21.30 -8.19 29.51
CA LYS A 393 -22.03 -9.39 30.00
C LYS A 393 -23.33 -9.05 30.73
N THR A 394 -23.51 -7.80 31.15
CA THR A 394 -24.68 -7.33 31.92
C THR A 394 -25.64 -6.48 31.08
N ALA A 395 -25.41 -6.36 29.76
CA ALA A 395 -26.18 -5.49 28.87
C ALA A 395 -27.58 -6.05 28.52
N PRO A 396 -28.60 -5.19 28.36
CA PRO A 396 -29.98 -5.59 28.04
C PRO A 396 -30.15 -6.08 26.59
N GLU A 397 -31.16 -6.93 26.36
CA GLU A 397 -31.57 -7.37 25.01
C GLU A 397 -32.20 -6.21 24.19
N GLY A 398 -31.78 -6.05 22.93
CA GLY A 398 -32.20 -4.96 22.06
C GLY A 398 -33.46 -5.24 21.22
N ILE A 399 -34.12 -4.18 20.76
CA ILE A 399 -35.27 -4.21 19.83
C ILE A 399 -34.76 -4.13 18.39
N LEU A 400 -35.25 -5.00 17.50
CA LEU A 400 -34.91 -4.98 16.07
C LEU A 400 -35.47 -3.75 15.35
N GLY A 401 -34.64 -3.11 14.52
CA GLY A 401 -34.99 -1.99 13.65
C GLY A 401 -34.17 -1.98 12.35
N ILE A 402 -34.32 -0.91 11.56
CA ILE A 402 -33.59 -0.71 10.30
C ILE A 402 -33.11 0.74 10.18
N THR A 403 -31.88 0.94 9.70
CA THR A 403 -31.33 2.24 9.33
C THR A 403 -31.23 2.32 7.82
N LEU A 404 -31.89 3.32 7.21
CA LEU A 404 -31.74 3.63 5.79
C LEU A 404 -30.44 4.40 5.57
N LEU A 405 -29.70 4.03 4.53
CA LEU A 405 -28.38 4.62 4.26
C LEU A 405 -28.44 5.84 3.36
N GLN A 406 -29.51 5.97 2.58
CA GLN A 406 -29.69 7.03 1.61
C GLN A 406 -31.16 7.48 1.59
N ALA A 407 -31.40 8.76 1.29
CA ALA A 407 -32.76 9.30 1.18
C ALA A 407 -33.47 8.88 -0.14
N THR A 408 -32.73 8.30 -1.08
CA THR A 408 -33.18 8.07 -2.47
C THR A 408 -33.57 6.62 -2.77
N ASN A 409 -33.30 5.68 -1.86
CA ASN A 409 -33.69 4.28 -2.02
C ASN A 409 -34.08 3.66 -0.67
N ALA A 410 -34.63 2.44 -0.74
CA ALA A 410 -35.11 1.70 0.42
C ALA A 410 -34.04 0.78 1.03
N LEU A 411 -32.76 0.94 0.66
CA LEU A 411 -31.68 0.07 1.11
C LEU A 411 -31.16 0.52 2.49
N GLY A 412 -30.97 -0.46 3.36
CA GLY A 412 -30.60 -0.23 4.75
C GLY A 412 -29.80 -1.36 5.39
N ARG A 413 -29.50 -1.16 6.67
CA ARG A 413 -28.91 -2.13 7.61
C ARG A 413 -29.90 -2.45 8.73
N LEU A 414 -29.99 -3.71 9.14
CA LEU A 414 -30.69 -4.06 10.37
C LEU A 414 -29.90 -3.59 11.58
N ILE A 415 -30.59 -3.19 12.64
CA ILE A 415 -30.00 -2.77 13.90
C ILE A 415 -30.75 -3.40 15.09
N LEU A 416 -30.05 -3.71 16.18
CA LEU A 416 -30.66 -3.88 17.49
C LEU A 416 -30.51 -2.58 18.25
N VAL A 417 -31.57 -2.10 18.86
CA VAL A 417 -31.65 -0.80 19.53
C VAL A 417 -31.93 -0.99 21.01
N ASN A 418 -31.24 -0.23 21.85
CA ASN A 418 -31.54 -0.19 23.27
C ASN A 418 -32.90 0.49 23.48
N PRO A 419 -33.88 -0.20 24.11
CA PRO A 419 -35.22 0.34 24.31
C PRO A 419 -35.26 1.60 25.20
N ALA A 420 -34.28 1.79 26.09
CA ALA A 420 -34.28 2.89 27.05
C ALA A 420 -33.86 4.23 26.44
N ASN A 421 -32.95 4.22 25.46
CA ASN A 421 -32.34 5.45 24.94
C ASN A 421 -32.27 5.53 23.40
N GLY A 422 -32.69 4.50 22.69
CA GLY A 422 -32.66 4.49 21.22
C GLY A 422 -31.26 4.30 20.62
N ALA A 423 -30.23 4.04 21.43
CA ALA A 423 -28.88 3.81 20.92
C ALA A 423 -28.77 2.44 20.24
N ALA A 424 -28.07 2.36 19.11
CA ALA A 424 -27.80 1.09 18.46
C ALA A 424 -26.86 0.22 19.32
N LEU A 425 -27.30 -1.01 19.61
CA LEU A 425 -26.57 -2.05 20.33
C LEU A 425 -25.81 -2.99 19.37
N LYS A 426 -26.43 -3.34 18.24
CA LYS A 426 -25.82 -4.17 17.19
C LYS A 426 -26.29 -3.69 15.81
N GLN A 427 -25.52 -3.97 14.77
CA GLN A 427 -25.87 -3.69 13.38
C GLN A 427 -25.52 -4.89 12.51
N SER A 428 -26.30 -5.14 11.45
CA SER A 428 -25.97 -6.16 10.46
C SER A 428 -24.76 -5.71 9.63
N THR A 429 -23.82 -6.64 9.39
CA THR A 429 -23.16 -6.70 8.07
C THR A 429 -24.29 -6.93 7.05
N LEU A 430 -24.25 -6.60 5.79
CA LEU A 430 -25.45 -6.41 4.94
C LEU A 430 -26.03 -5.03 5.16
N ASN A 431 -25.71 -4.16 4.21
CA ASN A 431 -26.11 -2.77 4.11
C ASN A 431 -26.98 -2.49 2.87
N THR A 432 -27.33 -3.55 2.16
CA THR A 432 -28.18 -3.51 0.96
C THR A 432 -29.50 -4.23 1.19
N ILE A 433 -29.98 -4.28 2.43
CA ILE A 433 -31.27 -4.90 2.74
C ILE A 433 -32.38 -3.96 2.31
N ASN A 434 -33.29 -4.44 1.45
CA ASN A 434 -34.46 -3.65 1.08
C ASN A 434 -35.45 -3.62 2.24
N SER A 435 -35.57 -2.45 2.88
CA SER A 435 -36.43 -2.21 4.05
C SER A 435 -37.91 -2.53 3.83
N ARG A 436 -38.35 -2.60 2.57
CA ARG A 436 -39.75 -2.85 2.20
C ARG A 436 -40.01 -4.31 1.81
N ALA A 437 -38.98 -5.14 1.77
CA ALA A 437 -39.07 -6.52 1.27
C ALA A 437 -38.45 -7.49 2.28
N MET A 438 -39.02 -7.54 3.48
CA MET A 438 -38.56 -8.39 4.58
C MET A 438 -39.73 -9.12 5.25
N LEU A 439 -39.44 -10.32 5.73
CA LEU A 439 -40.30 -11.15 6.56
C LEU A 439 -39.53 -11.51 7.83
N VAL A 440 -39.96 -11.00 8.97
CA VAL A 440 -39.35 -11.30 10.27
C VAL A 440 -40.07 -12.50 10.88
N LEU A 441 -39.34 -13.59 11.11
CA LEU A 441 -39.79 -14.80 11.79
C LEU A 441 -39.06 -14.91 13.14
N ALA A 442 -39.49 -15.84 14.00
CA ALA A 442 -38.93 -16.00 15.34
C ALA A 442 -37.45 -16.44 15.33
N ASP A 443 -37.06 -17.26 14.35
CA ASP A 443 -35.72 -17.86 14.25
C ASP A 443 -34.86 -17.24 13.14
N LYS A 444 -35.46 -16.48 12.21
CA LYS A 444 -34.77 -15.91 11.06
C LYS A 444 -35.50 -14.70 10.49
N ILE A 445 -34.78 -13.86 9.79
CA ILE A 445 -35.31 -12.79 8.94
C ILE A 445 -35.05 -13.20 7.50
N ILE A 446 -36.06 -13.16 6.65
CA ILE A 446 -35.92 -13.38 5.21
C ILE A 446 -36.08 -12.03 4.52
N ALA A 447 -35.15 -11.66 3.65
CA ALA A 447 -35.18 -10.35 2.99
C ALA A 447 -34.74 -10.44 1.53
N ILE A 448 -35.13 -9.44 0.74
CA ILE A 448 -34.46 -9.13 -0.53
C ILE A 448 -33.29 -8.20 -0.21
N ALA A 449 -32.09 -8.60 -0.58
CA ALA A 449 -30.87 -7.83 -0.36
C ALA A 449 -29.99 -7.79 -1.61
N GLY A 450 -29.17 -6.75 -1.72
CA GLY A 450 -28.20 -6.56 -2.80
C GLY A 450 -28.53 -5.40 -3.73
N GLN A 451 -27.69 -5.25 -4.75
CA GLN A 451 -27.83 -4.25 -5.80
C GLN A 451 -27.20 -4.78 -7.09
N ALA A 452 -27.78 -4.45 -8.24
CA ALA A 452 -27.27 -4.86 -9.56
C ALA A 452 -26.17 -3.90 -10.05
N GLN A 453 -25.08 -3.73 -9.28
CA GLN A 453 -23.94 -2.87 -9.63
C GLN A 453 -22.63 -3.61 -9.36
N GLY A 454 -21.67 -3.50 -10.28
CA GLY A 454 -20.36 -4.15 -10.16
C GLY A 454 -20.48 -5.69 -10.12
N SER A 455 -19.87 -6.29 -9.10
CA SER A 455 -19.97 -7.72 -8.73
C SER A 455 -21.30 -8.09 -8.05
N GLY A 456 -22.15 -7.10 -7.70
CA GLY A 456 -23.35 -7.30 -6.91
C GLY A 456 -24.51 -7.95 -7.66
N ALA A 457 -25.31 -8.71 -6.93
CA ALA A 457 -26.57 -9.29 -7.36
C ALA A 457 -27.67 -8.98 -6.33
N VAL A 458 -28.92 -8.92 -6.77
CA VAL A 458 -30.08 -8.80 -5.86
C VAL A 458 -30.65 -10.19 -5.66
N ARG A 459 -30.70 -10.67 -4.41
CA ARG A 459 -31.15 -12.03 -4.08
C ARG A 459 -31.98 -12.08 -2.81
N LEU A 460 -32.64 -13.20 -2.59
CA LEU A 460 -33.19 -13.55 -1.28
C LEU A 460 -32.05 -13.93 -0.32
N VAL A 461 -32.17 -13.52 0.95
CA VAL A 461 -31.23 -13.85 2.03
C VAL A 461 -31.98 -14.25 3.30
N GLN A 462 -31.35 -15.10 4.12
CA GLN A 462 -31.73 -15.39 5.51
C GLN A 462 -30.73 -14.73 6.45
N ILE A 463 -31.21 -14.14 7.53
CA ILE A 463 -30.43 -13.41 8.53
C ILE A 463 -30.86 -13.88 9.93
N ASP A 464 -29.91 -14.08 10.84
CA ASP A 464 -30.21 -14.41 12.23
C ASP A 464 -30.70 -13.16 12.99
N PRO A 465 -31.83 -13.22 13.71
CA PRO A 465 -32.46 -12.04 14.30
C PRO A 465 -31.73 -11.48 15.52
N LYS A 466 -30.82 -12.24 16.14
CA LYS A 466 -30.08 -11.82 17.34
C LYS A 466 -28.69 -11.30 16.99
N SER A 467 -27.98 -12.06 16.17
CA SER A 467 -26.65 -11.71 15.70
C SER A 467 -26.67 -10.74 14.53
N LEU A 468 -27.78 -10.67 13.78
CA LEU A 468 -27.91 -9.88 12.54
C LEU A 468 -26.95 -10.32 11.42
N GLU A 469 -26.44 -11.54 11.48
CA GLU A 469 -25.52 -12.11 10.48
C GLU A 469 -26.30 -12.89 9.42
N MET A 470 -25.82 -12.85 8.18
CA MET A 470 -26.41 -13.61 7.08
C MET A 470 -26.18 -15.11 7.28
N LEU A 471 -27.26 -15.88 7.34
CA LEU A 471 -27.26 -17.33 7.46
C LEU A 471 -27.16 -18.02 6.09
N LYS A 472 -27.85 -17.47 5.08
CA LYS A 472 -27.98 -18.09 3.76
C LYS A 472 -28.29 -17.05 2.68
N GLN A 473 -27.84 -17.28 1.45
CA GLN A 473 -28.29 -16.56 0.25
C GLN A 473 -28.92 -17.51 -0.76
N GLY A 474 -29.90 -17.04 -1.50
CA GLY A 474 -30.49 -17.74 -2.65
C GLY A 474 -29.57 -17.72 -3.88
N ASN A 475 -29.91 -18.51 -4.89
CA ASN A 475 -29.15 -18.61 -6.14
C ASN A 475 -29.76 -17.79 -7.29
N ASP A 476 -31.05 -17.49 -7.21
CA ASP A 476 -31.79 -16.82 -8.27
C ASP A 476 -31.69 -15.30 -8.14
N ASP A 477 -31.49 -14.63 -9.27
CA ASP A 477 -31.50 -13.17 -9.34
C ASP A 477 -32.93 -12.64 -9.21
N ILE A 478 -33.09 -11.69 -8.30
CA ILE A 478 -34.34 -11.03 -7.96
C ILE A 478 -34.35 -9.63 -8.58
N ALA A 479 -35.50 -9.16 -9.05
CA ALA A 479 -35.64 -7.81 -9.54
C ALA A 479 -35.47 -6.82 -8.37
N ALA A 480 -34.68 -5.75 -8.56
CA ALA A 480 -34.47 -4.72 -7.54
C ALA A 480 -35.77 -4.02 -7.10
N THR A 481 -36.79 -4.03 -7.97
CA THR A 481 -38.13 -3.49 -7.72
C THR A 481 -39.08 -4.47 -7.04
N SER A 482 -38.68 -5.74 -6.88
CA SER A 482 -39.52 -6.76 -6.25
C SER A 482 -39.78 -6.43 -4.79
N LEU A 483 -40.99 -6.73 -4.34
CA LEU A 483 -41.27 -6.90 -2.91
C LEU A 483 -41.14 -8.38 -2.55
N LEU A 484 -41.25 -8.66 -1.25
CA LEU A 484 -41.32 -10.02 -0.73
C LEU A 484 -42.74 -10.26 -0.24
N TRP A 485 -43.40 -11.26 -0.80
CA TRP A 485 -44.72 -11.70 -0.36
C TRP A 485 -44.65 -13.11 0.21
N ASN A 486 -45.57 -13.46 1.10
CA ASN A 486 -45.66 -14.79 1.67
C ASN A 486 -47.10 -15.29 1.78
N GLN A 487 -47.29 -16.59 1.59
CA GLN A 487 -48.54 -17.30 1.87
C GLN A 487 -48.19 -18.61 2.57
N GLY A 488 -48.42 -18.67 3.89
CA GLY A 488 -47.94 -19.78 4.72
C GLY A 488 -46.41 -19.85 4.72
N HIS A 489 -45.86 -20.99 4.29
CA HIS A 489 -44.40 -21.21 4.16
C HIS A 489 -43.85 -20.90 2.77
N ASP A 490 -44.70 -20.55 1.80
CA ASP A 490 -44.26 -20.18 0.47
C ASP A 490 -43.96 -18.68 0.42
N LEU A 491 -42.83 -18.35 -0.20
CA LEU A 491 -42.37 -17.00 -0.47
C LEU A 491 -42.56 -16.71 -1.96
N TYR A 492 -42.84 -15.46 -2.29
CA TYR A 492 -42.99 -15.02 -3.67
C TYR A 492 -42.16 -13.76 -3.90
N ALA A 493 -41.44 -13.73 -5.01
CA ALA A 493 -40.63 -12.60 -5.46
C ALA A 493 -40.55 -12.58 -6.99
N ILE A 494 -40.21 -11.43 -7.56
CA ILE A 494 -40.00 -11.27 -9.00
C ILE A 494 -38.55 -11.60 -9.30
N THR A 495 -38.31 -12.61 -10.13
CA THR A 495 -36.99 -13.00 -10.63
C THR A 495 -36.66 -12.31 -11.95
N THR A 496 -35.37 -12.11 -12.21
CA THR A 496 -34.86 -11.64 -13.50
C THR A 496 -34.19 -12.78 -14.24
N ALA A 497 -34.55 -13.01 -15.50
CA ALA A 497 -33.87 -13.96 -16.37
C ALA A 497 -33.75 -13.38 -17.79
N SER A 498 -32.52 -13.22 -18.28
CA SER A 498 -32.23 -12.64 -19.61
C SER A 498 -32.90 -11.28 -19.87
N GLY A 499 -32.94 -10.43 -18.83
CA GLY A 499 -33.56 -9.09 -18.90
C GLY A 499 -35.09 -9.06 -18.79
N LYS A 500 -35.74 -10.23 -18.66
CA LYS A 500 -37.19 -10.36 -18.48
C LYS A 500 -37.53 -10.70 -17.03
N LEU A 501 -38.73 -10.31 -16.61
CA LEU A 501 -39.19 -10.43 -15.23
C LEU A 501 -40.27 -11.49 -15.07
N TYR A 502 -40.14 -12.35 -14.06
CA TYR A 502 -41.09 -13.44 -13.82
C TYR A 502 -41.45 -13.54 -12.35
N LEU A 503 -42.72 -13.78 -12.04
CA LEU A 503 -43.09 -14.12 -10.66
C LEU A 503 -42.56 -15.52 -10.35
N ALA A 504 -41.94 -15.67 -9.19
CA ALA A 504 -41.36 -16.93 -8.73
C ALA A 504 -41.82 -17.24 -7.31
N ARG A 505 -41.97 -18.53 -7.02
CA ARG A 505 -42.28 -19.08 -5.71
C ARG A 505 -41.06 -19.78 -5.16
N PHE A 506 -40.75 -19.52 -3.90
CA PHE A 506 -39.63 -20.10 -3.16
C PHE A 506 -40.13 -20.73 -1.87
N ASP A 507 -39.39 -21.68 -1.33
CA ASP A 507 -39.57 -22.13 0.04
C ASP A 507 -38.84 -21.20 1.03
N GLN A 508 -39.08 -21.38 2.33
CA GLN A 508 -38.36 -20.65 3.36
C GLN A 508 -36.86 -20.94 3.39
N ASN A 509 -36.35 -21.96 2.68
CA ASN A 509 -34.92 -22.23 2.50
C ASN A 509 -34.32 -21.53 1.28
N LEU A 510 -35.05 -20.60 0.66
CA LEU A 510 -34.63 -19.81 -0.50
C LEU A 510 -34.47 -20.65 -1.79
N GLN A 511 -35.09 -21.83 -1.87
CA GLN A 511 -35.06 -22.68 -3.06
C GLN A 511 -36.25 -22.38 -3.96
N LEU A 512 -35.99 -22.10 -5.23
CA LEU A 512 -37.02 -21.90 -6.26
C LEU A 512 -37.87 -23.17 -6.41
N GLN A 513 -39.18 -23.01 -6.26
CA GLN A 513 -40.17 -24.09 -6.38
C GLN A 513 -40.93 -24.04 -7.70
N SER A 514 -41.28 -22.84 -8.17
CA SER A 514 -41.99 -22.62 -9.44
C SER A 514 -41.77 -21.20 -9.94
N LYS A 515 -41.97 -20.98 -11.25
CA LYS A 515 -41.81 -19.68 -11.92
C LYS A 515 -42.86 -19.51 -13.00
N SER A 516 -43.43 -18.31 -13.12
CA SER A 516 -44.40 -17.99 -14.17
C SER A 516 -43.77 -18.11 -15.56
N ALA A 517 -44.53 -18.63 -16.52
CA ALA A 517 -44.14 -18.60 -17.93
C ALA A 517 -44.37 -17.22 -18.57
N ILE A 518 -45.25 -16.43 -17.96
CA ILE A 518 -45.64 -15.09 -18.42
C ILE A 518 -44.77 -14.06 -17.71
N GLU A 519 -44.28 -13.10 -18.51
CA GLU A 519 -43.51 -11.97 -18.04
C GLU A 519 -44.41 -11.00 -17.24
N VAL A 520 -43.90 -10.53 -16.10
CA VAL A 520 -44.62 -9.65 -15.17
C VAL A 520 -44.09 -8.22 -15.20
N HIS A 521 -44.92 -7.27 -14.78
CA HIS A 521 -44.52 -5.87 -14.69
C HIS A 521 -43.40 -5.67 -13.63
N PRO A 522 -42.43 -4.75 -13.82
CA PRO A 522 -41.39 -4.48 -12.82
C PRO A 522 -41.90 -4.05 -11.45
N PHE A 523 -43.07 -3.40 -11.41
CA PHE A 523 -43.76 -2.99 -10.20
C PHE A 523 -45.01 -3.83 -9.93
N ALA A 524 -45.05 -5.06 -10.44
CA ALA A 524 -46.16 -5.96 -10.20
C ALA A 524 -46.34 -6.20 -8.69
N SER A 525 -47.60 -6.30 -8.27
CA SER A 525 -47.97 -6.68 -6.91
C SER A 525 -48.56 -8.08 -6.90
N VAL A 526 -48.57 -8.72 -5.73
CA VAL A 526 -49.14 -10.05 -5.52
C VAL A 526 -50.27 -9.94 -4.51
N LEU A 527 -51.47 -10.29 -4.92
CA LEU A 527 -52.64 -10.40 -4.05
C LEU A 527 -53.13 -11.86 -4.04
N PHE A 528 -53.36 -12.40 -2.84
CA PHE A 528 -53.75 -13.80 -2.65
C PHE A 528 -55.27 -13.94 -2.44
N TYR A 529 -55.87 -14.83 -3.23
CA TYR A 529 -57.29 -15.22 -3.16
C TYR A 529 -57.38 -16.75 -3.13
N GLY A 530 -57.14 -17.35 -1.95
CA GLY A 530 -57.02 -18.80 -1.80
C GLY A 530 -55.90 -19.36 -2.68
N ASP A 531 -56.25 -20.25 -3.62
CA ASP A 531 -55.31 -20.85 -4.58
C ASP A 531 -55.10 -19.99 -5.85
N THR A 532 -55.50 -18.72 -5.84
CA THR A 532 -55.35 -17.78 -6.95
C THR A 532 -54.49 -16.59 -6.54
N ILE A 533 -53.52 -16.25 -7.38
CA ILE A 533 -52.73 -15.02 -7.30
C ILE A 533 -53.23 -14.05 -8.37
N LEU A 534 -53.46 -12.80 -7.99
CA LEU A 534 -53.64 -11.68 -8.92
C LEU A 534 -52.34 -10.87 -8.96
N SER A 535 -51.82 -10.64 -10.17
CA SER A 535 -50.65 -9.83 -10.47
C SER A 535 -50.82 -9.08 -11.79
N GLN A 536 -49.73 -8.58 -12.39
CA GLN A 536 -49.75 -7.81 -13.63
C GLN A 536 -48.77 -8.38 -14.66
N LYS A 537 -49.22 -8.50 -15.93
CA LYS A 537 -48.37 -8.80 -17.08
C LYS A 537 -47.40 -7.64 -17.35
N ALA A 538 -46.41 -7.86 -18.21
CA ALA A 538 -45.42 -6.84 -18.58
C ALA A 538 -46.02 -5.50 -19.06
N ASP A 539 -47.22 -5.50 -19.65
CA ASP A 539 -47.96 -4.31 -20.11
C ASP A 539 -48.84 -3.66 -19.03
N GLY A 540 -48.84 -4.20 -17.81
CA GLY A 540 -49.65 -3.73 -16.68
C GLY A 540 -51.06 -4.32 -16.58
N THR A 541 -51.49 -5.14 -17.54
CA THR A 541 -52.82 -5.77 -17.51
C THR A 541 -52.92 -6.88 -16.45
N PRO A 542 -54.12 -7.19 -15.93
CA PRO A 542 -54.30 -8.23 -14.91
C PRO A 542 -53.80 -9.62 -15.35
N LEU A 543 -53.13 -10.31 -14.44
CA LEU A 543 -52.65 -11.68 -14.60
C LEU A 543 -53.14 -12.54 -13.43
N LEU A 544 -53.91 -13.58 -13.71
CA LEU A 544 -54.34 -14.57 -12.71
C LEU A 544 -53.47 -15.81 -12.79
N LEU A 545 -52.87 -16.22 -11.68
CA LEU A 545 -51.99 -17.38 -11.57
C LEU A 545 -52.51 -18.37 -10.52
N ASN A 546 -52.17 -19.65 -10.66
CA ASN A 546 -52.28 -20.62 -9.56
C ASN A 546 -51.15 -20.38 -8.55
N SER A 547 -51.48 -20.35 -7.26
CA SER A 547 -50.49 -20.08 -6.20
C SER A 547 -49.38 -21.13 -6.12
N LYS A 548 -49.66 -22.40 -6.44
CA LYS A 548 -48.69 -23.50 -6.29
C LYS A 548 -47.72 -23.60 -7.47
N ASP A 549 -48.21 -23.58 -8.70
CA ASP A 549 -47.39 -23.83 -9.90
C ASP A 549 -47.14 -22.58 -10.76
N LEU A 550 -47.77 -21.44 -10.43
CA LEU A 550 -47.68 -20.18 -11.16
C LEU A 550 -48.10 -20.27 -12.63
N THR A 551 -48.97 -21.22 -12.98
CA THR A 551 -49.61 -21.31 -14.30
C THR A 551 -50.72 -20.29 -14.46
N GLU A 552 -50.90 -19.74 -15.67
CA GLU A 552 -51.97 -18.77 -15.97
C GLU A 552 -53.34 -19.43 -15.87
N LYS A 553 -54.21 -18.88 -15.02
CA LYS A 553 -55.63 -19.21 -15.02
C LYS A 553 -56.28 -18.44 -16.15
N LYS A 554 -56.56 -19.12 -17.26
CA LYS A 554 -57.38 -18.55 -18.32
C LYS A 554 -58.80 -18.33 -17.78
N ALA A 555 -59.33 -17.11 -17.96
CA ALA A 555 -60.75 -16.89 -17.78
C ALA A 555 -61.49 -17.84 -18.74
N GLN A 556 -62.37 -18.68 -18.18
CA GLN A 556 -63.31 -19.47 -18.97
C GLN A 556 -64.38 -18.58 -19.57
#